data_AF-A0A6N9Q999-F1
#
_entry.id   AF-A0A6N9Q999-F1
#
_cell.length_a   1.000
_cell.length_b   1.000
_cell.length_c   1.000
_cell.angle_alpha   90.00
_cell.angle_beta   90.00
_cell.angle_gamma   90.00
#
_symmetry.space_group_name_H-M   'P 1'
#
loop_
_entity.id
_entity.type
_entity.pdbx_description
1 polymer ?
#
loop_
_entity_poly.entity_id
_entity_poly.type
_entity_poly.pdbx_seq_one_letter_code
_entity_poly.pdbx_strand_id
1 'polypeptide(L)'
;MWTSQKILDGKNLDYFLHVGNNSNTKLKFVLVGFLDWNQIPLNSNSQKVFYGELKPKHRGIIKGEIEYNKINDRSNFTVIFLPNAFSILNNSYGKEYANEASFRLGIYKSKEENS
;
A
#
# COMPACT_ATOMS: atom_id res chain seq x y z
N MET A 1 4.88 -8.55 8.94
CA MET A 1 6.21 -8.00 9.25
C MET A 1 6.06 -6.50 9.44
N TRP A 2 6.59 -5.93 10.51
CA TRP A 2 6.65 -4.48 10.70
C TRP A 2 8.04 -4.01 10.30
N THR A 3 8.11 -3.12 9.33
CA THR A 3 9.34 -2.36 9.03
C THR A 3 9.17 -0.93 9.52
N SER A 4 10.25 -0.19 9.68
CA SER A 4 10.20 1.19 10.14
C SER A 4 11.13 2.09 9.35
N GLN A 5 10.69 3.32 9.08
CA GLN A 5 11.44 4.31 8.31
C GLN A 5 11.50 5.66 9.03
N LYS A 6 12.70 6.22 9.08
CA LYS A 6 12.97 7.58 9.54
C LYS A 6 12.70 8.57 8.41
N ILE A 7 12.01 9.67 8.71
CA ILE A 7 11.86 10.81 7.78
C ILE A 7 12.52 12.06 8.37
N LEU A 8 13.14 12.84 7.48
CA LEU A 8 13.72 14.14 7.83
C LEU A 8 12.64 15.21 7.89
N ASP A 9 12.86 16.23 8.72
CA ASP A 9 11.92 17.33 8.87
C ASP A 9 11.65 18.05 7.54
N GLY A 10 10.36 18.33 7.30
CA GLY A 10 9.88 19.03 6.11
C GLY A 10 9.87 18.23 4.81
N LYS A 11 10.34 16.97 4.80
CA LYS A 11 10.38 16.14 3.58
C LYS A 11 9.23 15.15 3.52
N ASN A 12 8.50 15.17 2.41
CA ASN A 12 7.50 14.16 2.10
C ASN A 12 8.13 12.76 2.01
N LEU A 13 7.33 11.73 2.26
CA LEU A 13 7.76 10.35 2.14
C LEU A 13 7.31 9.79 0.78
N ASP A 14 8.24 9.70 -0.17
CA ASP A 14 8.06 8.90 -1.38
C ASP A 14 8.07 7.40 -1.03
N TYR A 15 7.17 6.63 -1.65
CA TYR A 15 7.16 5.17 -1.53
C TYR A 15 6.87 4.48 -2.86
N PHE A 16 7.29 3.21 -2.94
CA PHE A 16 7.08 2.34 -4.08
C PHE A 16 6.44 1.03 -3.64
N LEU A 17 5.24 0.75 -4.15
CA LEU A 17 4.56 -0.52 -3.92
C LEU A 17 4.82 -1.46 -5.08
N HIS A 18 5.46 -2.59 -4.79
CA HIS A 18 5.72 -3.63 -5.77
C HIS A 18 4.62 -4.70 -5.68
N VAL A 19 3.83 -4.85 -6.74
CA VAL A 19 2.81 -5.90 -6.85
C VAL A 19 3.29 -6.93 -7.85
N GLY A 20 3.28 -8.21 -7.47
CA GLY A 20 3.74 -9.30 -8.32
C GLY A 20 2.63 -10.30 -8.61
N ASN A 21 2.54 -10.73 -9.86
CA ASN A 21 1.73 -11.87 -10.26
C ASN A 21 2.64 -13.04 -10.64
N ASN A 22 2.91 -13.93 -9.69
CA ASN A 22 3.71 -15.13 -9.94
C ASN A 22 2.87 -16.30 -10.50
N SER A 23 1.56 -16.12 -10.67
CA SER A 23 0.67 -17.16 -11.19
C SER A 23 0.75 -17.28 -12.72
N ASN A 24 0.10 -18.31 -13.27
CA ASN A 24 -0.06 -18.50 -14.72
C ASN A 24 -1.33 -17.81 -15.25
N THR A 25 -2.11 -17.16 -14.39
CA THR A 25 -3.38 -16.51 -14.73
C THR A 25 -3.28 -15.00 -14.54
N LYS A 26 -4.19 -14.24 -15.16
CA LYS A 26 -4.27 -12.80 -14.94
C LYS A 26 -4.71 -12.51 -13.50
N LEU A 27 -4.08 -11.54 -12.86
CA LEU A 27 -4.41 -11.10 -11.51
C LEU A 27 -5.09 -9.74 -11.58
N LYS A 28 -6.37 -9.67 -11.20
CA LYS A 28 -7.04 -8.41 -10.90
C LYS A 28 -6.93 -8.16 -9.40
N PHE A 29 -6.66 -6.94 -9.00
CA PHE A 29 -6.48 -6.63 -7.58
C PHE A 29 -6.94 -5.23 -7.22
N VAL A 30 -7.15 -5.03 -5.92
CA VAL A 30 -7.41 -3.73 -5.31
C VAL A 30 -6.33 -3.45 -4.28
N LEU A 31 -5.88 -2.19 -4.22
CA LEU A 31 -5.07 -1.67 -3.13
C LEU A 31 -5.79 -0.53 -2.42
N VAL A 32 -5.64 -0.49 -1.10
CA VAL A 32 -6.10 0.60 -0.25
C VAL A 32 -4.99 0.99 0.72
N GLY A 33 -4.69 2.28 0.79
CA GLY A 33 -3.67 2.84 1.67
C GLY A 33 -4.28 3.52 2.89
N PHE A 34 -3.65 3.36 4.04
CA PHE A 34 -4.03 3.98 5.30
C PHE A 34 -2.82 4.62 5.97
N LEU A 35 -3.00 5.83 6.49
CA LEU A 35 -2.08 6.46 7.42
C LEU A 35 -2.81 6.65 8.74
N ASP A 36 -2.32 6.02 9.80
CA ASP A 36 -2.96 6.04 11.13
C ASP A 36 -4.44 5.67 11.07
N TRP A 37 -4.75 4.61 10.29
CA TRP A 37 -6.09 4.10 10.02
C TRP A 37 -7.02 5.04 9.24
N ASN A 38 -6.53 6.19 8.78
CA ASN A 38 -7.24 7.06 7.85
C ASN A 38 -6.88 6.72 6.41
N GLN A 39 -7.88 6.52 5.56
CA GLN A 39 -7.65 6.18 4.15
C GLN A 39 -6.97 7.34 3.41
N ILE A 40 -5.86 7.05 2.75
CA ILE A 40 -5.11 8.01 1.94
C ILE A 40 -5.06 7.59 0.46
N PRO A 41 -4.92 8.53 -0.48
CA PRO A 41 -4.65 8.19 -1.86
C PRO A 41 -3.36 7.38 -2.04
N LEU A 42 -3.37 6.43 -2.97
CA LEU A 42 -2.18 5.61 -3.27
C LEU A 42 -1.38 6.09 -4.50
N ASN A 43 -1.95 7.01 -5.29
CA ASN A 43 -1.38 7.54 -6.51
C ASN A 43 -1.60 9.06 -6.64
N SER A 44 -0.89 9.67 -7.59
CA SER A 44 -0.97 11.11 -7.90
C SER A 44 -2.37 11.57 -8.33
N ASN A 45 -3.23 10.66 -8.79
CA ASN A 45 -4.60 10.97 -9.21
C ASN A 45 -5.56 11.09 -8.03
N SER A 46 -5.07 11.11 -6.79
CA SER A 46 -5.86 11.24 -5.57
C SER A 46 -6.91 10.12 -5.38
N GLN A 47 -6.74 8.98 -6.06
CA GLN A 47 -7.66 7.86 -5.93
C GLN A 47 -7.39 7.13 -4.62
N LYS A 48 -8.40 7.11 -3.74
CA LYS A 48 -8.37 6.41 -2.44
C LYS A 48 -8.36 4.89 -2.57
N VAL A 49 -8.81 4.38 -3.71
CA VAL A 49 -8.81 2.95 -4.05
C VAL A 49 -8.13 2.79 -5.40
N PHE A 50 -7.12 1.93 -5.46
CA PHE A 50 -6.41 1.63 -6.70
C PHE A 50 -6.85 0.27 -7.23
N TYR A 51 -7.36 0.26 -8.46
CA TYR A 51 -7.72 -0.96 -9.17
C TYR A 51 -6.63 -1.29 -10.17
N GLY A 52 -6.09 -2.51 -10.11
CA GLY A 52 -5.00 -2.92 -10.95
C GLY A 52 -5.21 -4.29 -11.59
N GLU A 53 -4.44 -4.51 -12.64
CA GLU A 53 -4.43 -5.78 -13.36
C GLU A 53 -2.99 -6.12 -13.80
N LEU A 54 -2.56 -7.35 -13.52
CA LEU A 54 -1.25 -7.85 -13.93
C LEU A 54 -1.39 -9.11 -14.76
N LYS A 55 -0.66 -9.14 -15.88
CA LYS A 55 -0.46 -10.34 -16.70
C LYS A 55 0.25 -11.44 -15.89
N PRO A 56 0.10 -12.73 -16.28
CA PRO A 56 0.87 -13.82 -15.70
C PRO A 56 2.38 -13.52 -15.68
N LYS A 57 3.07 -13.86 -14.59
CA LYS A 57 4.52 -13.68 -14.43
C LYS A 57 5.04 -12.23 -14.51
N HIS A 58 4.17 -11.23 -14.34
CA HIS A 58 4.56 -9.82 -14.39
C HIS A 58 4.55 -9.15 -13.02
N ARG A 59 5.30 -8.05 -12.91
CA ARG A 59 5.31 -7.17 -11.74
C ARG A 59 4.92 -5.75 -12.16
N GLY A 60 4.21 -5.06 -11.29
CA GLY A 60 3.90 -3.63 -11.41
C GLY A 60 4.53 -2.87 -10.25
N ILE A 61 4.82 -1.60 -10.49
CA ILE A 61 5.31 -0.66 -9.49
C ILE A 61 4.33 0.51 -9.43
N ILE A 62 3.88 0.85 -8.23
CA ILE A 62 3.01 1.99 -7.98
C ILE A 62 3.79 2.96 -7.11
N LYS A 63 4.04 4.15 -7.63
CA LYS A 63 4.65 5.25 -6.88
C LYS A 63 3.55 6.04 -6.17
N GLY A 64 3.80 6.39 -4.91
CA GLY A 64 2.99 7.36 -4.18
C GLY A 64 3.84 8.19 -3.23
N GLU A 65 3.19 9.14 -2.58
CA GLU A 65 3.80 10.12 -1.70
C GLU A 65 2.89 10.37 -0.49
N ILE A 66 3.48 10.48 0.69
CA ILE A 66 2.78 10.92 1.91
C ILE A 66 3.35 12.28 2.30
N GLU A 67 2.48 13.29 2.33
CA GLU A 67 2.87 14.64 2.72
C GLU A 67 3.37 14.67 4.18
N TYR A 68 4.49 15.35 4.42
CA TYR A 68 5.14 15.41 5.74
C TYR A 68 4.22 15.95 6.86
N ASN A 69 3.35 16.89 6.51
CA ASN A 69 2.39 17.50 7.43
C ASN A 69 1.28 16.54 7.88
N LYS A 70 1.01 15.47 7.13
CA LYS A 70 0.03 14.43 7.49
C LYS A 70 0.61 13.35 8.40
N ILE A 71 1.94 13.31 8.52
CA ILE A 71 2.66 12.33 9.34
C ILE A 71 2.77 12.88 10.77
N ASN A 72 2.42 12.08 11.76
CA ASN A 72 2.60 12.41 13.18
C ASN A 72 4.05 12.12 13.62
N ASP A 73 4.41 12.43 14.88
CA ASP A 73 5.73 12.05 15.41
C ASP A 73 6.02 10.55 15.24
N ARG A 74 4.94 9.75 15.37
CA ARG A 74 4.88 8.33 15.00
C ARG A 74 3.61 8.09 14.21
N SER A 75 3.74 7.54 13.02
CA SER A 75 2.61 7.11 12.20
C SER A 75 2.76 5.65 11.76
N ASN A 76 1.64 5.01 11.44
CA ASN A 76 1.59 3.71 10.81
C ASN A 76 1.01 3.84 9.40
N PHE A 77 1.84 3.59 8.39
CA PHE A 77 1.40 3.43 7.01
C PHE A 77 1.09 1.96 6.74
N THR A 78 -0.14 1.68 6.33
CA THR A 78 -0.61 0.32 6.01
C THR A 78 -1.18 0.28 4.60
N VAL A 79 -0.83 -0.75 3.84
CA VAL A 79 -1.44 -1.03 2.55
C VAL A 79 -2.11 -2.39 2.60
N ILE A 80 -3.39 -2.43 2.25
CA ILE A 80 -4.17 -3.66 2.13
C ILE A 80 -4.22 -4.05 0.66
N PHE A 81 -3.86 -5.29 0.36
CA PHE A 81 -3.93 -5.89 -0.96
C PHE A 81 -5.03 -6.95 -1.01
N LEU A 82 -5.99 -6.75 -1.91
CA LEU A 82 -7.11 -7.66 -2.14
C LEU A 82 -6.98 -8.28 -3.54
N PRO A 83 -6.47 -9.52 -3.66
CA PRO A 83 -6.45 -10.22 -4.93
C PRO A 83 -7.85 -10.65 -5.32
N ASN A 84 -8.14 -10.69 -6.61
CA ASN A 84 -9.38 -11.23 -7.17
C ASN A 84 -10.66 -10.57 -6.60
N ALA A 85 -10.58 -9.30 -6.22
CA ALA A 85 -11.65 -8.58 -5.52
C ALA A 85 -13.01 -8.64 -6.23
N PHE A 86 -13.02 -8.71 -7.56
CA PHE A 86 -14.25 -8.75 -8.37
C PHE A 86 -14.91 -10.14 -8.46
N SER A 87 -14.18 -11.22 -8.21
CA SER A 87 -14.75 -12.58 -8.22
C SER A 87 -15.36 -12.98 -6.89
N ILE A 88 -15.02 -12.28 -5.80
CA ILE A 88 -15.60 -12.49 -4.46
C ILE A 88 -17.12 -12.21 -4.45
N LEU A 89 -17.58 -11.28 -5.29
CA LEU A 89 -19.00 -10.89 -5.36
C LEU A 89 -19.87 -11.87 -6.16
N ASN A 90 -19.27 -12.70 -7.02
CA ASN A 90 -20.02 -13.49 -8.02
C ASN A 90 -20.04 -15.01 -7.77
N ASN A 91 -19.22 -15.55 -6.85
CA ASN A 91 -19.14 -16.99 -6.64
C ASN A 91 -19.34 -17.37 -5.16
N SER A 92 -20.43 -18.07 -4.88
CA SER A 92 -20.67 -18.78 -3.61
C SER A 92 -19.84 -20.07 -3.52
N TYR A 93 -18.50 -20.02 -3.63
CA TYR A 93 -17.65 -21.21 -3.44
C TYR A 93 -16.22 -20.83 -2.99
N GLY A 94 -15.76 -21.52 -1.93
CA GLY A 94 -14.35 -21.90 -1.78
C GLY A 94 -13.54 -21.16 -0.70
N LYS A 95 -13.30 -21.84 0.42
CA LYS A 95 -12.54 -21.45 1.62
C LYS A 95 -11.04 -21.09 1.41
N GLU A 96 -10.58 -20.74 0.21
CA GLU A 96 -9.15 -20.61 -0.10
C GLU A 96 -8.63 -19.21 -0.47
N TYR A 97 -9.50 -18.20 -0.53
CA TYR A 97 -9.07 -16.84 -0.93
C TYR A 97 -9.44 -15.79 0.11
N ALA A 98 -8.76 -15.80 1.25
CA ALA A 98 -8.82 -14.68 2.20
C ALA A 98 -7.55 -14.55 3.03
N ASN A 99 -6.37 -14.80 2.46
CA ASN A 99 -5.17 -14.23 3.05
C ASN A 99 -5.11 -12.77 2.64
N GLU A 100 -5.73 -11.89 3.45
CA GLU A 100 -5.50 -10.46 3.36
C GLU A 100 -3.99 -10.23 3.53
N ALA A 101 -3.31 -9.89 2.43
CA ALA A 101 -1.93 -9.50 2.50
C ALA A 101 -1.90 -8.02 2.85
N SER A 102 -1.49 -7.70 4.08
CA SER A 102 -1.21 -6.32 4.48
C SER A 102 0.28 -6.09 4.66
N PHE A 103 0.75 -4.95 4.18
CA PHE A 103 2.08 -4.42 4.46
C PHE A 103 1.96 -3.26 5.44
N ARG A 104 2.81 -3.22 6.47
CA ARG A 104 2.79 -2.20 7.52
C ARG A 104 4.17 -1.60 7.72
N LEU A 105 4.23 -0.27 7.73
CA LEU A 105 5.44 0.54 7.91
C LEU A 105 5.21 1.54 9.03
N GLY A 106 6.00 1.42 10.10
CA GLY A 106 6.12 2.49 11.09
C GLY A 106 6.94 3.65 10.53
N ILE A 107 6.45 4.87 10.69
CA ILE A 107 7.13 6.08 10.24
C ILE A 107 7.39 6.93 11.48
N TYR A 108 8.61 7.44 11.63
CA TYR A 108 8.97 8.33 12.73
C TYR A 108 9.70 9.56 12.23
N LYS A 109 9.27 10.71 12.73
CA LYS A 109 9.93 12.00 12.48
C LYS A 109 11.21 12.09 13.30
N SER A 110 12.20 12.77 12.74
CA SER A 110 13.41 13.13 13.45
C SER A 110 13.74 14.57 13.20
N LYS A 111 13.98 15.28 14.29
CA LYS A 111 14.70 16.54 14.25
C LYS A 111 16.12 16.23 13.78
N GLU A 112 16.66 17.03 12.87
CA GLU A 112 18.10 17.05 12.64
C GLU A 112 18.73 17.59 13.94
N GLU A 113 19.56 16.78 14.60
CA GLU A 113 20.47 17.29 15.61
C GLU A 113 21.58 18.03 14.85
N ASN A 114 21.44 19.36 14.73
CA ASN A 114 22.55 20.21 14.33
C ASN A 114 23.67 20.03 15.37
N SER A 115 24.73 19.32 14.99
CA SER A 115 25.99 19.23 15.72
C SER A 115 26.85 20.46 15.47
#